data_AF-A0A2G3NSB3-F1
#
_entry.id   AF-A0A2G3NSB3-F1
#
_cell.length_a   1.000
_cell.length_b   1.000
_cell.length_c   1.000
_cell.angle_alpha   90.00
_cell.angle_beta   90.00
_cell.angle_gamma   90.00
#
_symmetry.space_group_name_H-M   'P 1'
#
loop_
_entity.id
_entity.type
_entity.pdbx_description
1 polymer ?
#
loop_
_entity_poly.entity_id
_entity_poly.type
_entity_poly.pdbx_seq_one_letter_code
_entity_poly.pdbx_strand_id
1 'polypeptide(L)'
;MINIIKNWIEQIKSSSIAKPFIATRNWLHENVIKRKLLIFGLLFTTWIGLLLGAIYSPQRQTYSDEQLKTKQSFSNGTGEIKLTSQTYSAKTSVIVLQFETKDVTSSVDRGIDTKRLKWQLYAQHKTADTVMEVVPIIDNKISVIIRNVPEDFGAYAIDITNKTVATSSIDVDIDDSSDDDDTTSTSQSQSSDDEDDNVVQFMITTQNSQLKKETIKAVSREEFTLSEIKKEETFQNNQIKKLNKSIAQLKASIEDDESRKASLSTESQYLTGDDLEANQKDIASIDSNIETKNRSIETANNNIEKLEETLTALAKKKAAVKDGTFVFSNPIETIEMD
;
A
#
# COMPACT_ATOMS: atom_id res chain seq x y z
N MET A 1 67.60 14.62 31.73
CA MET A 1 66.42 13.95 31.14
C MET A 1 65.46 13.40 32.20
N ILE A 2 65.93 12.64 33.21
CA ILE A 2 65.08 12.09 34.29
C ILE A 2 64.32 13.16 35.08
N ASN A 3 64.95 14.30 35.38
CA ASN A 3 64.30 15.38 36.14
C ASN A 3 63.20 16.12 35.35
N ILE A 4 63.27 16.14 34.02
CA ILE A 4 62.25 16.80 33.18
C ILE A 4 60.98 15.94 33.12
N ILE A 5 61.15 14.61 33.02
CA ILE A 5 60.05 13.65 33.06
C ILE A 5 59.35 13.66 34.43
N LYS A 6 60.12 13.74 35.53
CA LYS A 6 59.56 13.88 36.89
C LYS A 6 58.72 15.16 37.03
N ASN A 7 59.22 16.28 36.54
CA ASN A 7 58.53 17.56 36.64
C ASN A 7 57.24 17.56 35.80
N TRP A 8 57.27 16.95 34.61
CA TRP A 8 56.06 16.75 33.78
C TRP A 8 54.99 15.88 34.46
N ILE A 9 55.41 14.80 35.13
CA ILE A 9 54.49 13.93 35.88
C ILE A 9 53.86 14.67 37.07
N GLU A 10 54.63 15.52 37.76
CA GLU A 10 54.13 16.37 38.84
C GLU A 10 53.18 17.47 38.34
N GLN A 11 53.44 18.02 37.15
CA GLN A 11 52.58 19.02 36.52
C GLN A 11 51.24 18.41 36.05
N ILE A 12 51.28 17.18 35.52
CA ILE A 12 50.06 16.44 35.17
C ILE A 12 49.26 16.06 36.41
N LYS A 13 49.92 15.63 37.51
CA LYS A 13 49.25 15.32 38.78
C LYS A 13 48.64 16.54 39.48
N SER A 14 49.21 17.74 39.29
CA SER A 14 48.75 18.98 39.92
C SER A 14 47.68 19.72 39.10
N SER A 15 47.41 19.30 37.86
CA SER A 15 46.36 19.86 37.00
C SER A 15 44.95 19.66 37.58
N SER A 16 44.13 20.70 37.47
CA SER A 16 42.73 20.72 37.96
C SER A 16 41.88 19.58 37.37
N ILE A 17 42.23 19.11 36.17
CA ILE A 17 41.53 18.04 35.44
C ILE A 17 41.92 16.64 35.97
N ALA A 18 43.16 16.46 36.44
CA ALA A 18 43.66 15.16 36.90
C ALA A 18 43.36 14.88 38.38
N LYS A 19 43.21 15.93 39.20
CA LYS A 19 42.84 15.83 40.63
C LYS A 19 41.58 15.00 40.88
N PRO A 20 40.44 15.21 40.20
CA PRO A 20 39.26 14.36 40.40
C PRO A 20 39.52 12.92 39.97
N PHE A 21 40.30 12.67 38.91
CA PHE A 21 40.60 11.31 38.44
C PHE A 21 41.48 10.53 39.43
N ILE A 22 42.50 11.18 40.01
CA ILE A 22 43.40 10.59 41.01
C ILE A 22 42.64 10.34 42.33
N ALA A 23 41.81 11.28 42.77
CA ALA A 23 40.98 11.11 43.96
C ALA A 23 40.00 9.94 43.79
N THR A 24 39.34 9.85 42.63
CA THR A 24 38.42 8.74 42.31
C THR A 24 39.17 7.41 42.27
N ARG A 25 40.38 7.36 41.68
CA ARG A 25 41.23 6.16 41.64
C ARG A 25 41.66 5.71 43.04
N ASN A 26 42.10 6.63 43.89
CA ASN A 26 42.52 6.31 45.26
C ASN A 26 41.33 5.81 46.09
N TRP A 27 40.17 6.48 45.99
CA TRP A 27 38.93 6.06 46.65
C TRP A 27 38.47 4.66 46.21
N LEU A 28 38.63 4.33 44.92
CA LEU A 28 38.34 3.02 44.35
C LEU A 28 39.38 1.95 44.75
N HIS A 29 40.61 2.36 45.07
CA HIS A 29 41.67 1.47 45.57
C HIS A 29 41.40 1.07 47.02
N GLU A 30 41.02 2.04 47.87
CA GLU A 30 40.70 1.87 49.29
C GLU A 30 39.42 1.06 49.50
N ASN A 31 38.40 1.25 48.66
CA ASN A 31 37.11 0.57 48.80
C ASN A 31 36.98 -0.63 47.86
N VAL A 32 37.61 -1.76 48.21
CA VAL A 32 37.65 -2.98 47.39
C VAL A 32 36.25 -3.49 46.99
N ILE A 33 35.28 -3.44 47.90
CA ILE A 33 33.89 -3.90 47.65
C ILE A 33 33.20 -2.97 46.63
N LYS A 34 33.32 -1.65 46.80
CA LYS A 34 32.71 -0.64 45.90
C LYS A 34 33.33 -0.69 44.51
N ARG A 35 34.64 -0.98 44.40
CA ARG A 35 35.31 -1.22 43.12
C ARG A 35 34.70 -2.40 42.37
N LYS A 36 34.55 -3.54 43.04
CA LYS A 36 33.93 -4.74 42.44
C LYS A 36 32.49 -4.46 42.04
N LEU A 37 31.73 -3.74 42.86
CA LEU A 37 30.35 -3.35 42.58
C LEU A 37 30.24 -2.42 41.37
N LEU A 38 31.14 -1.44 41.24
CA LEU A 38 31.16 -0.51 40.09
C LEU A 38 31.53 -1.24 38.79
N ILE A 39 32.56 -2.10 38.82
CA ILE A 39 32.94 -2.92 37.65
C ILE A 39 31.79 -3.86 37.27
N PHE A 40 31.15 -4.50 38.24
CA PHE A 40 30.01 -5.38 37.98
C PHE A 40 28.81 -4.59 37.44
N GLY A 41 28.53 -3.41 37.99
CA GLY A 41 27.49 -2.52 37.50
C GLY A 41 27.72 -2.08 36.05
N LEU A 42 28.95 -1.73 35.69
CA LEU A 42 29.32 -1.35 34.33
C LEU A 42 29.24 -2.53 33.35
N LEU A 43 29.63 -3.74 33.79
CA LEU A 43 29.45 -4.95 33.00
C LEU A 43 27.96 -5.27 32.78
N PHE A 44 27.15 -5.09 33.83
CA PHE A 44 25.72 -5.33 33.80
C PHE A 44 24.97 -4.33 32.91
N THR A 45 25.32 -3.04 32.95
CA THR A 45 24.75 -2.05 32.03
C THR A 45 25.13 -2.33 30.58
N THR A 46 26.36 -2.80 30.34
CA THR A 46 26.80 -3.20 29.00
C THR A 46 26.00 -4.42 28.50
N TRP A 47 25.77 -5.42 29.37
CA TRP A 47 24.92 -6.58 29.09
C TRP A 47 23.48 -6.18 28.78
N ILE A 48 22.88 -5.30 29.58
CA ILE A 48 21.54 -4.77 29.33
C ILE A 48 21.51 -4.02 27.99
N GLY A 49 22.52 -3.20 27.69
CA GLY A 49 22.63 -2.50 26.41
C GLY A 49 22.68 -3.46 25.22
N LEU A 50 23.38 -4.58 25.35
CA LEU A 50 23.45 -5.64 24.34
C LEU A 50 22.11 -6.39 24.18
N LEU A 51 21.42 -6.68 25.29
CA LEU A 51 20.09 -7.30 25.29
C LEU A 51 19.03 -6.41 24.67
N LEU A 52 19.01 -5.13 25.06
CA LEU A 52 18.15 -4.11 24.43
C LEU A 52 18.52 -3.97 22.96
N GLY A 53 19.81 -3.94 22.63
CA GLY A 53 20.29 -3.92 21.25
C GLY A 53 19.77 -5.09 20.43
N ALA A 54 19.71 -6.31 20.99
CA ALA A 54 19.16 -7.49 20.33
C ALA A 54 17.63 -7.43 20.18
N ILE A 55 16.91 -6.90 21.18
CA ILE A 55 15.44 -6.75 21.14
C ILE A 55 15.01 -5.68 20.13
N TYR A 56 15.75 -4.57 20.05
CA TYR A 56 15.45 -3.45 19.15
C TYR A 56 16.20 -3.52 17.81
N SER A 57 17.07 -4.51 17.61
CA SER A 57 17.73 -4.72 16.33
C SER A 57 16.67 -5.00 15.27
N PRO A 58 16.74 -4.34 14.09
CA PRO A 58 15.89 -4.70 12.97
C PRO A 58 16.04 -6.20 12.68
N GLN A 59 14.93 -6.91 12.55
CA GLN A 59 14.97 -8.30 12.12
C GLN A 59 15.69 -8.37 10.77
N ARG A 60 16.61 -9.34 10.62
CA ARG A 60 17.31 -9.55 9.34
C ARG A 60 16.27 -9.82 8.26
N GLN A 61 16.10 -8.89 7.33
CA GLN A 61 15.29 -9.11 6.14
C GLN A 61 16.10 -9.95 5.17
N THR A 62 15.66 -11.19 4.95
CA THR A 62 16.29 -12.10 3.97
C THR A 62 15.85 -11.81 2.54
N TYR A 63 14.77 -11.04 2.36
CA TYR A 63 14.21 -10.65 1.07
C TYR A 63 14.48 -9.16 0.81
N SER A 64 14.83 -8.84 -0.43
CA SER A 64 15.00 -7.45 -0.88
C SER A 64 13.67 -6.72 -0.98
N ASP A 65 13.70 -5.39 -0.89
CA ASP A 65 12.52 -4.55 -1.14
C ASP A 65 11.91 -4.79 -2.53
N GLU A 66 12.73 -5.20 -3.50
CA GLU A 66 12.26 -5.56 -4.83
C GLU A 66 11.43 -6.83 -4.87
N GLN A 67 11.82 -7.85 -4.09
CA GLN A 67 11.06 -9.10 -3.95
C GLN A 67 9.77 -8.91 -3.14
N LEU A 68 9.72 -7.86 -2.29
CA LEU A 68 8.54 -7.49 -1.52
C LEU A 68 7.71 -6.38 -2.19
N LYS A 69 7.93 -6.11 -3.48
CA LYS A 69 7.16 -5.13 -4.24
C LYS A 69 5.67 -5.49 -4.20
N THR A 70 4.89 -4.55 -3.69
CA THR A 70 3.42 -4.67 -3.62
C THR A 70 2.72 -4.10 -4.83
N LYS A 71 3.43 -3.52 -5.79
CA LYS A 71 2.86 -3.08 -7.07
C LYS A 71 3.67 -3.67 -8.22
N GLN A 72 3.00 -4.32 -9.16
CA GLN A 72 3.61 -4.91 -10.34
C GLN A 72 2.76 -4.61 -11.57
N SER A 73 3.43 -4.51 -12.71
CA SER A 73 2.78 -4.31 -14.01
C SER A 73 2.98 -5.56 -14.84
N PHE A 74 1.95 -5.94 -15.59
CA PHE A 74 1.98 -7.07 -16.51
C PHE A 74 2.89 -6.74 -17.70
N SER A 75 3.78 -7.67 -18.07
CA SER A 75 4.80 -7.47 -19.11
C SER A 75 4.18 -7.19 -20.49
N ASN A 76 3.01 -7.78 -20.75
CA ASN A 76 2.26 -7.59 -21.99
C ASN A 76 1.52 -6.23 -22.07
N GLY A 77 1.74 -5.35 -21.10
CA GLY A 77 1.16 -4.01 -21.07
C GLY A 77 -0.36 -3.97 -20.86
N THR A 78 -1.00 -5.07 -20.45
CA THR A 78 -2.46 -5.14 -20.31
C THR A 78 -3.00 -4.61 -18.98
N GLY A 79 -2.12 -4.31 -18.02
CA GLY A 79 -2.54 -3.66 -16.78
C GLY A 79 -1.53 -3.71 -15.65
N GLU A 80 -2.02 -3.34 -14.46
CA GLU A 80 -1.26 -3.36 -13.23
C GLU A 80 -2.04 -4.09 -12.12
N ILE A 81 -1.33 -4.70 -11.19
CA ILE A 81 -1.91 -5.26 -9.97
C ILE A 81 -1.10 -4.83 -8.75
N LYS A 82 -1.81 -4.50 -7.68
CA LYS A 82 -1.27 -3.96 -6.44
C LYS A 82 -1.81 -4.71 -5.24
N LEU A 83 -0.93 -5.29 -4.43
CA LEU A 83 -1.19 -5.83 -3.12
C LEU A 83 -1.34 -4.69 -2.09
N THR A 84 -2.56 -4.36 -1.70
CA THR A 84 -2.86 -3.22 -0.83
C THR A 84 -2.85 -3.55 0.66
N SER A 85 -3.12 -4.81 1.01
CA SER A 85 -3.14 -5.25 2.41
C SER A 85 -2.70 -6.70 2.52
N GLN A 86 -1.95 -7.00 3.58
CA GLN A 86 -1.52 -8.34 3.95
C GLN A 86 -1.75 -8.52 5.45
N THR A 87 -2.57 -9.49 5.82
CA THR A 87 -2.89 -9.78 7.23
C THR A 87 -2.77 -11.26 7.51
N TYR A 88 -2.01 -11.62 8.54
CA TYR A 88 -1.87 -12.98 9.02
C TYR A 88 -2.47 -13.13 10.41
N SER A 89 -3.19 -14.23 10.61
CA SER A 89 -3.70 -14.63 11.92
C SER A 89 -3.18 -16.00 12.32
N ALA A 90 -2.25 -16.01 13.28
CA ALA A 90 -1.74 -17.24 13.87
C ALA A 90 -2.84 -18.07 14.56
N LYS A 91 -3.80 -17.39 15.20
CA LYS A 91 -4.89 -18.04 15.93
C LYS A 91 -5.83 -18.86 15.03
N THR A 92 -6.07 -18.40 13.81
CA THR A 92 -6.97 -19.06 12.87
C THR A 92 -6.23 -19.68 11.68
N SER A 93 -4.90 -19.62 11.64
CA SER A 93 -4.06 -20.12 10.54
C SER A 93 -4.52 -19.62 9.17
N VAL A 94 -4.84 -18.31 9.08
CA VAL A 94 -5.35 -17.68 7.86
C VAL A 94 -4.51 -16.46 7.49
N ILE A 95 -4.16 -16.36 6.21
CA ILE A 95 -3.67 -15.13 5.58
C ILE A 95 -4.80 -14.53 4.75
N VAL A 96 -4.98 -13.21 4.85
CA VAL A 96 -5.87 -12.42 4.01
C VAL A 96 -5.04 -11.40 3.26
N LEU A 97 -5.21 -11.39 1.94
CA LEU A 97 -4.57 -10.47 1.02
C LEU A 97 -5.63 -9.68 0.27
N GLN A 98 -5.37 -8.40 0.05
CA GLN A 98 -6.23 -7.53 -0.77
C GLN A 98 -5.44 -7.05 -1.96
N PHE A 99 -5.98 -7.25 -3.15
CA PHE A 99 -5.40 -6.83 -4.41
C PHE A 99 -6.30 -5.79 -5.08
N GLU A 100 -5.68 -4.79 -5.69
CA GLU A 100 -6.30 -3.83 -6.60
C GLU A 100 -5.72 -4.01 -8.00
N THR A 101 -6.59 -4.06 -9.02
CA THR A 101 -6.17 -4.23 -10.42
C THR A 101 -6.58 -3.02 -11.26
N LYS A 102 -5.76 -2.67 -12.24
CA LYS A 102 -6.09 -1.67 -13.25
C LYS A 102 -5.95 -2.30 -14.64
N ASP A 103 -7.04 -2.33 -15.39
CA ASP A 103 -7.03 -2.72 -16.80
C ASP A 103 -6.73 -1.49 -17.66
N VAL A 104 -5.76 -1.57 -18.57
CA VAL A 104 -5.44 -0.49 -19.52
C VAL A 104 -5.85 -0.83 -20.96
N THR A 105 -6.38 -2.02 -21.19
CA THR A 105 -6.86 -2.48 -22.51
C THR A 105 -8.30 -2.05 -22.79
N SER A 106 -9.05 -1.73 -21.74
CA SER A 106 -10.45 -1.29 -21.82
C SER A 106 -10.55 0.23 -21.72
N SER A 107 -11.41 0.82 -22.56
CA SER A 107 -11.81 2.23 -22.44
C SER A 107 -12.76 2.47 -21.24
N VAL A 108 -13.23 1.39 -20.61
CA VAL A 108 -14.06 1.43 -19.41
C VAL A 108 -13.15 1.32 -18.19
N ASP A 109 -13.22 2.30 -17.29
CA ASP A 109 -12.45 2.37 -16.04
C ASP A 109 -12.89 1.24 -15.07
N ARG A 110 -12.34 0.05 -15.30
CA ARG A 110 -12.61 -1.18 -14.55
C ARG A 110 -11.31 -1.91 -14.24
N GLY A 111 -11.37 -2.81 -13.27
CA GLY A 111 -10.27 -3.75 -13.02
C GLY A 111 -10.20 -4.85 -14.06
N ILE A 112 -9.15 -5.65 -13.98
CA ILE A 112 -8.97 -6.83 -14.84
C ILE A 112 -10.01 -7.88 -14.39
N ASP A 113 -10.78 -8.43 -15.34
CA ASP A 113 -11.74 -9.49 -15.04
C ASP A 113 -11.03 -10.66 -14.35
N THR A 114 -11.51 -11.05 -13.16
CA THR A 114 -10.90 -12.14 -12.39
C THR A 114 -10.93 -13.48 -13.09
N LYS A 115 -11.83 -13.68 -14.07
CA LYS A 115 -11.85 -14.87 -14.93
C LYS A 115 -10.65 -14.94 -15.88
N ARG A 116 -10.02 -13.80 -16.16
CA ARG A 116 -8.80 -13.69 -16.97
C ARG A 116 -7.53 -13.75 -16.13
N LEU A 117 -7.65 -13.86 -14.80
CA LEU A 117 -6.50 -14.03 -13.91
C LEU A 117 -6.39 -15.49 -13.49
N LYS A 118 -5.27 -16.13 -13.81
CA LYS A 118 -4.89 -17.45 -13.31
C LYS A 118 -4.00 -17.25 -12.10
N TRP A 119 -4.31 -17.95 -11.01
CA TRP A 119 -3.63 -17.80 -9.73
C TRP A 119 -2.96 -19.12 -9.36
N GLN A 120 -1.71 -19.06 -8.90
CA GLN A 120 -0.97 -20.21 -8.38
C GLN A 120 -0.37 -19.83 -7.03
N LEU A 121 -0.43 -20.77 -6.07
CA LEU A 121 0.14 -20.62 -4.75
C LEU A 121 1.31 -21.58 -4.59
N TYR A 122 2.46 -21.03 -4.25
CA TYR A 122 3.67 -21.79 -3.96
C TYR A 122 4.08 -21.57 -2.51
N ALA A 123 4.58 -22.63 -1.86
CA ALA A 123 5.05 -22.58 -0.49
C ALA A 123 6.44 -23.18 -0.37
N GLN A 124 7.28 -22.57 0.48
CA GLN A 124 8.57 -23.14 0.84
C GLN A 124 8.42 -24.49 1.59
N HIS A 125 7.37 -24.63 2.38
CA HIS A 125 7.05 -25.85 3.09
C HIS A 125 5.59 -26.20 2.83
N LYS A 126 5.36 -27.18 1.95
CA LYS A 126 4.01 -27.61 1.62
C LYS A 126 3.36 -28.29 2.83
N THR A 127 2.19 -27.79 3.23
CA THR A 127 1.28 -28.57 4.09
C THR A 127 0.11 -29.05 3.24
N ALA A 128 -0.33 -30.29 3.45
CA ALA A 128 -1.31 -30.96 2.57
C ALA A 128 -2.67 -30.24 2.50
N ASP A 129 -2.97 -29.41 3.51
CA ASP A 129 -4.28 -28.76 3.66
C ASP A 129 -4.26 -27.26 3.32
N THR A 130 -3.10 -26.68 2.95
CA THR A 130 -3.03 -25.25 2.60
C THR A 130 -3.72 -25.00 1.27
N VAL A 131 -4.77 -24.18 1.28
CA VAL A 131 -5.55 -23.83 0.09
C VAL A 131 -5.74 -22.32 -0.02
N MET A 132 -5.77 -21.83 -1.25
CA MET A 132 -6.03 -20.44 -1.59
C MET A 132 -7.42 -20.27 -2.22
N GLU A 133 -8.17 -19.28 -1.76
CA GLU A 133 -9.49 -18.92 -2.27
C GLU A 133 -9.47 -17.48 -2.76
N VAL A 134 -9.86 -17.26 -4.01
CA VAL A 134 -9.88 -15.94 -4.66
C VAL A 134 -11.32 -15.46 -4.76
N VAL A 135 -11.61 -14.27 -4.23
CA VAL A 135 -12.96 -13.70 -4.18
C VAL A 135 -12.96 -12.27 -4.74
N PRO A 136 -13.63 -12.03 -5.89
CA PRO A 136 -13.82 -10.68 -6.40
C PRO A 136 -14.83 -9.89 -5.54
N ILE A 137 -14.43 -8.77 -4.97
CA ILE A 137 -15.29 -7.92 -4.11
C ILE A 137 -16.00 -6.87 -4.95
N ILE A 138 -15.25 -6.05 -5.67
CA ILE A 138 -15.72 -5.14 -6.73
C ILE A 138 -14.83 -5.33 -7.97
N ASP A 139 -15.15 -4.67 -9.08
CA ASP A 139 -14.48 -4.88 -10.37
C ASP A 139 -12.95 -4.77 -10.30
N ASN A 140 -12.43 -3.86 -9.48
CA ASN A 140 -10.99 -3.64 -9.33
C ASN A 140 -10.41 -4.13 -8.00
N LYS A 141 -11.20 -4.73 -7.10
CA LYS A 141 -10.72 -5.23 -5.80
C LYS A 141 -10.99 -6.71 -5.64
N ILE A 142 -9.93 -7.45 -5.34
CA ILE A 142 -9.94 -8.90 -5.18
C ILE A 142 -9.39 -9.22 -3.79
N SER A 143 -10.09 -10.04 -3.04
CA SER A 143 -9.61 -10.54 -1.75
C SER A 143 -9.24 -12.01 -1.89
N VAL A 144 -8.06 -12.35 -1.38
CA VAL A 144 -7.51 -13.71 -1.41
C VAL A 144 -7.34 -14.20 0.02
N ILE A 145 -7.82 -15.41 0.29
CA ILE A 145 -7.71 -16.08 1.57
C ILE A 145 -6.80 -17.29 1.39
N ILE A 146 -5.77 -17.42 2.22
CA ILE A 146 -4.97 -18.64 2.31
C ILE A 146 -5.27 -19.28 3.65
N ARG A 147 -5.72 -20.54 3.64
CA ARG A 147 -6.15 -21.29 4.82
C ARG A 147 -5.11 -22.31 5.21
N ASN A 148 -5.17 -22.76 6.47
CA ASN A 148 -4.29 -23.78 7.02
C ASN A 148 -2.81 -23.38 6.87
N VAL A 149 -2.52 -22.11 7.20
CA VAL A 149 -1.17 -21.57 7.18
C VAL A 149 -0.49 -21.82 8.54
N PRO A 150 0.66 -22.51 8.59
CA PRO A 150 1.40 -22.73 9.83
C PRO A 150 2.06 -21.44 10.34
N GLU A 151 2.43 -21.37 11.62
CA GLU A 151 3.05 -20.18 12.22
C GLU A 151 4.44 -19.85 11.65
N ASP A 152 5.14 -20.87 11.17
CA ASP A 152 6.50 -20.84 10.64
C ASP A 152 6.55 -21.06 9.13
N PHE A 153 5.50 -20.66 8.40
CA PHE A 153 5.36 -20.90 6.95
C PHE A 153 6.48 -20.36 6.04
N GLY A 154 7.46 -19.64 6.58
CA GLY A 154 8.62 -19.11 5.84
C GLY A 154 8.20 -18.04 4.84
N ALA A 155 7.87 -18.46 3.63
CA ALA A 155 7.33 -17.62 2.57
C ALA A 155 6.34 -18.39 1.68
N TYR A 156 5.33 -17.66 1.20
CA TYR A 156 4.48 -18.05 0.08
C TYR A 156 4.75 -17.15 -1.10
N ALA A 157 4.84 -17.72 -2.30
CA ALA A 157 4.80 -16.98 -3.55
C ALA A 157 3.43 -17.16 -4.22
N ILE A 158 2.88 -16.06 -4.72
CA ILE A 158 1.62 -16.06 -5.45
C ILE A 158 1.89 -15.55 -6.85
N ASP A 159 1.76 -16.45 -7.82
CA ASP A 159 1.87 -16.10 -9.23
C ASP A 159 0.48 -15.78 -9.77
N ILE A 160 0.41 -14.69 -10.51
CA ILE A 160 -0.81 -14.21 -11.14
C ILE A 160 -0.50 -14.04 -12.63
N THR A 161 -1.04 -14.94 -13.45
CA THR A 161 -0.95 -14.83 -14.92
C THR A 161 -2.17 -14.07 -15.43
N ASN A 162 -1.95 -13.01 -16.20
CA ASN A 162 -3.04 -12.30 -16.85
C ASN A 162 -3.25 -12.80 -18.29
N LYS A 163 -4.45 -13.31 -18.58
CA LYS A 163 -4.85 -13.85 -19.88
C LYS A 163 -5.58 -12.83 -20.76
N THR A 164 -5.52 -11.54 -20.41
CA THR A 164 -6.06 -10.47 -21.23
C THR A 164 -5.24 -10.35 -22.50
N VAL A 165 -5.91 -10.37 -23.65
CA VAL A 165 -5.28 -10.19 -24.97
C VAL A 165 -4.81 -8.74 -25.09
N ALA A 166 -3.53 -8.54 -25.41
CA ALA A 166 -2.99 -7.24 -25.74
C ALA A 166 -3.38 -6.88 -27.18
N THR A 167 -3.96 -5.70 -27.39
CA THR A 167 -4.33 -5.27 -28.76
C THR A 167 -3.10 -5.03 -29.64
N SER A 168 -1.96 -4.70 -29.03
CA SER A 168 -0.67 -4.55 -29.70
C SER A 168 -0.05 -5.87 -30.20
N SER A 169 -0.57 -7.02 -29.76
CA SER A 169 -0.11 -8.34 -30.21
C SER A 169 -1.05 -8.98 -31.25
N ILE A 170 -2.06 -8.24 -31.72
CA ILE A 170 -2.97 -8.73 -32.76
C ILE A 170 -2.37 -8.33 -34.11
N ASP A 171 -1.76 -9.29 -34.78
CA ASP A 171 -1.37 -9.14 -36.18
C ASP A 171 -2.60 -9.38 -37.08
N VAL A 172 -2.94 -8.36 -37.87
CA VAL A 172 -4.02 -8.41 -38.87
C VAL A 172 -3.49 -8.27 -40.29
N ASP A 173 -2.17 -8.18 -40.44
CA ASP A 173 -1.53 -8.09 -41.72
C ASP A 173 -1.54 -9.48 -42.39
N ILE A 174 -1.70 -9.49 -43.71
CA ILE A 174 -1.63 -10.70 -44.52
C ILE A 174 -0.17 -10.81 -44.96
N ASP A 175 0.46 -11.97 -44.73
CA ASP A 175 1.78 -12.29 -45.28
C ASP A 175 1.74 -12.15 -46.80
N ASP A 176 2.28 -11.05 -47.31
CA ASP A 176 2.32 -10.77 -48.74
C ASP A 176 3.51 -11.51 -49.35
N SER A 177 3.20 -12.68 -49.92
CA SER A 177 3.99 -13.43 -50.89
C SER A 177 5.30 -14.09 -50.41
N SER A 178 5.40 -15.37 -50.76
CA SER A 178 6.62 -16.18 -50.76
C SER A 178 7.58 -15.74 -51.86
N ASP A 179 8.50 -14.82 -51.57
CA ASP A 179 9.76 -14.69 -52.31
C ASP A 179 10.86 -14.08 -51.40
N ASP A 180 11.99 -14.79 -51.35
CA ASP A 180 13.23 -14.40 -50.68
C ASP A 180 13.79 -13.09 -51.30
N ASP A 181 13.88 -12.03 -50.50
CA ASP A 181 15.14 -11.29 -50.21
C ASP A 181 14.85 -9.83 -49.75
N ASP A 182 15.28 -9.58 -48.52
CA ASP A 182 15.92 -8.35 -48.03
C ASP A 182 15.09 -7.04 -48.04
N THR A 183 14.22 -6.90 -47.04
CA THR A 183 13.98 -5.59 -46.42
C THR A 183 13.95 -5.70 -44.90
N THR A 184 14.69 -4.80 -44.27
CA THR A 184 14.89 -4.55 -42.84
C THR A 184 13.57 -4.37 -42.07
N SER A 185 12.89 -5.47 -41.81
CA SER A 185 11.90 -5.55 -40.74
C SER A 185 12.66 -5.49 -39.43
N THR A 186 12.42 -4.43 -38.67
CA THR A 186 12.76 -4.43 -37.25
C THR A 186 11.94 -5.56 -36.65
N SER A 187 12.55 -6.74 -36.55
CA SER A 187 12.06 -7.86 -35.78
C SER A 187 12.01 -7.38 -34.33
N GLN A 188 10.91 -6.71 -33.98
CA GLN A 188 10.42 -6.73 -32.63
C GLN A 188 10.19 -8.20 -32.38
N SER A 189 11.11 -8.79 -31.61
CA SER A 189 11.12 -10.18 -31.25
C SER A 189 9.67 -10.60 -30.97
N GLN A 190 9.11 -11.43 -31.85
CA GLN A 190 8.09 -12.37 -31.44
C GLN A 190 8.76 -13.20 -30.35
N SER A 191 8.64 -12.76 -29.10
CA SER A 191 8.65 -13.70 -28.01
C SER A 191 7.46 -14.61 -28.30
N SER A 192 7.79 -15.88 -28.43
CA SER A 192 6.89 -17.01 -28.43
C SER A 192 5.70 -16.76 -27.51
N ASP A 193 4.55 -17.36 -27.85
CA ASP A 193 3.40 -17.59 -26.98
C ASP A 193 3.78 -18.42 -25.74
N ASP A 194 4.79 -18.00 -24.99
CA ASP A 194 5.13 -18.55 -23.69
C ASP A 194 4.17 -17.90 -22.70
N GLU A 195 3.19 -18.69 -22.23
CA GLU A 195 2.26 -18.31 -21.15
C GLU A 195 2.97 -17.76 -19.89
N ASP A 196 4.28 -17.96 -19.78
CA ASP A 196 5.15 -17.58 -18.67
C ASP A 196 5.55 -16.10 -18.67
N ASP A 197 5.51 -15.40 -19.81
CA ASP A 197 5.99 -14.02 -19.87
C ASP A 197 5.05 -13.04 -19.14
N ASN A 198 3.75 -13.35 -19.01
CA ASN A 198 2.76 -12.47 -18.39
C ASN A 198 2.38 -12.83 -16.94
N VAL A 199 3.36 -13.30 -16.19
CA VAL A 199 3.22 -13.68 -14.78
C VAL A 199 3.83 -12.60 -13.88
N VAL A 200 3.09 -12.21 -12.85
CA VAL A 200 3.62 -11.38 -11.75
C VAL A 200 3.59 -12.18 -10.45
N GLN A 201 4.65 -12.06 -9.66
CA GLN A 201 4.84 -12.88 -8.45
C GLN A 201 4.85 -12.00 -7.19
N PHE A 202 3.96 -12.29 -6.24
CA PHE A 202 3.93 -11.63 -4.94
C PHE A 202 4.45 -12.55 -3.83
N MET A 203 5.47 -12.11 -3.11
CA MET A 203 6.04 -12.86 -1.98
C MET A 203 5.42 -12.40 -0.66
N ILE A 204 4.85 -13.35 0.09
CA ILE A 204 4.25 -13.17 1.42
C ILE A 204 5.14 -13.88 2.43
N THR A 205 5.66 -13.17 3.43
CA THR A 205 6.58 -13.75 4.42
C THR A 205 6.37 -13.14 5.80
N THR A 206 6.61 -13.93 6.85
CA THR A 206 6.59 -13.48 8.25
C THR A 206 7.63 -12.40 8.56
N GLN A 207 8.66 -12.27 7.72
CA GLN A 207 9.72 -11.26 7.82
C GLN A 207 9.32 -9.92 7.18
N ASN A 208 8.18 -9.85 6.48
CA ASN A 208 7.71 -8.63 5.84
C ASN A 208 7.06 -7.71 6.90
N SER A 209 7.58 -6.48 7.03
CA SER A 209 7.03 -5.47 7.93
C SER A 209 5.61 -5.02 7.56
N GLN A 210 5.19 -5.23 6.31
CA GLN A 210 3.86 -4.91 5.82
C GLN A 210 2.82 -5.98 6.17
N LEU A 211 3.24 -7.17 6.63
CA LEU A 211 2.34 -8.23 7.07
C LEU A 211 1.82 -7.93 8.48
N LYS A 212 0.55 -7.54 8.56
CA LYS A 212 -0.10 -7.26 9.85
C LYS A 212 -0.46 -8.55 10.57
N LYS A 213 -0.15 -8.64 11.86
CA LYS A 213 -0.52 -9.79 12.71
C LYS A 213 -1.77 -9.44 13.52
N GLU A 214 -2.93 -9.92 13.08
CA GLU A 214 -4.23 -9.61 13.69
C GLU A 214 -5.09 -10.88 13.86
N THR A 215 -6.11 -10.82 14.72
CA THR A 215 -7.06 -11.94 14.85
C THR A 215 -8.16 -11.83 13.79
N ILE A 216 -8.23 -12.81 12.88
CA ILE A 216 -9.28 -12.89 11.86
C ILE A 216 -10.42 -13.76 12.42
N LYS A 217 -11.65 -13.25 12.44
CA LYS A 217 -12.80 -13.96 13.04
C LYS A 217 -13.59 -14.82 12.05
N ALA A 218 -13.54 -14.50 10.75
CA ALA A 218 -14.32 -15.17 9.73
C ALA A 218 -13.56 -16.42 9.25
N VAL A 219 -14.17 -17.60 9.44
CA VAL A 219 -13.52 -18.89 9.17
C VAL A 219 -14.09 -19.55 7.92
N SER A 220 -15.30 -19.25 7.46
CA SER A 220 -15.78 -19.74 6.16
C SER A 220 -15.53 -18.76 5.02
N ARG A 221 -15.58 -19.26 3.78
CA ARG A 221 -15.40 -18.45 2.56
C ARG A 221 -16.55 -17.46 2.39
N GLU A 222 -17.76 -17.90 2.70
CA GLU A 222 -18.99 -17.12 2.63
C GLU A 222 -18.99 -16.01 3.67
N GLU A 223 -18.66 -16.33 4.93
CA GLU A 223 -18.56 -15.34 6.01
C GLU A 223 -17.47 -14.31 5.74
N PHE A 224 -16.31 -14.77 5.24
CA PHE A 224 -15.24 -13.88 4.83
C PHE A 224 -15.72 -12.92 3.75
N THR A 225 -16.32 -13.44 2.69
CA THR A 225 -16.83 -12.65 1.56
C THR A 225 -17.84 -11.61 2.02
N LEU A 226 -18.78 -12.00 2.89
CA LEU A 226 -19.76 -11.08 3.46
C LEU A 226 -19.11 -10.01 4.34
N SER A 227 -18.08 -10.38 5.10
CA SER A 227 -17.33 -9.42 5.92
C SER A 227 -16.60 -8.40 5.07
N GLU A 228 -16.03 -8.82 3.94
CA GLU A 228 -15.26 -7.99 3.05
C GLU A 228 -16.17 -7.07 2.22
N ILE A 229 -17.30 -7.58 1.73
CA ILE A 229 -18.37 -6.78 1.15
C ILE A 229 -18.83 -5.70 2.13
N LYS A 230 -19.01 -6.03 3.42
CA LYS A 230 -19.44 -5.04 4.43
C LYS A 230 -18.38 -3.96 4.68
N LYS A 231 -17.08 -4.33 4.69
CA LYS A 231 -15.99 -3.35 4.77
C LYS A 231 -16.02 -2.40 3.58
N GLU A 232 -16.21 -2.94 2.38
CA GLU A 232 -16.30 -2.13 1.16
C GLU A 232 -17.55 -1.23 1.17
N GLU A 233 -18.73 -1.74 1.54
CA GLU A 233 -19.94 -0.93 1.72
C GLU A 233 -19.69 0.25 2.68
N THR A 234 -18.99 0.00 3.79
CA THR A 234 -18.66 1.03 4.78
C THR A 234 -17.69 2.06 4.20
N PHE A 235 -16.69 1.60 3.45
CA PHE A 235 -15.74 2.47 2.76
C PHE A 235 -16.46 3.40 1.77
N GLN A 236 -17.29 2.86 0.87
CA GLN A 236 -18.01 3.64 -0.12
C GLN A 236 -19.00 4.64 0.52
N ASN A 237 -19.73 4.23 1.56
CA ASN A 237 -20.61 5.15 2.30
C ASN A 237 -19.84 6.30 2.97
N ASN A 238 -18.66 6.04 3.51
CA ASN A 238 -17.81 7.09 4.08
C ASN A 238 -17.33 8.09 3.02
N GLN A 239 -17.03 7.61 1.80
CA GLN A 239 -16.65 8.46 0.67
C GLN A 239 -17.83 9.34 0.24
N ILE A 240 -19.04 8.79 0.12
CA ILE A 240 -20.27 9.56 -0.14
C ILE A 240 -20.50 10.64 0.93
N LYS A 241 -20.34 10.28 2.21
CA LYS A 241 -20.47 11.24 3.32
C LYS A 241 -19.46 12.38 3.22
N LYS A 242 -18.22 12.07 2.84
CA LYS A 242 -17.16 13.08 2.64
C LYS A 242 -17.51 14.01 1.48
N LEU A 243 -17.95 13.48 0.34
CA LEU A 243 -18.36 14.27 -0.82
C LEU A 243 -19.55 15.18 -0.51
N ASN A 244 -20.58 14.67 0.17
CA ASN A 244 -21.72 15.47 0.61
C ASN A 244 -21.33 16.61 1.56
N LYS A 245 -20.39 16.37 2.48
CA LYS A 245 -19.84 17.43 3.34
C LYS A 245 -19.12 18.51 2.52
N SER A 246 -18.30 18.11 1.55
CA SER A 246 -17.62 19.03 0.64
C SER A 246 -18.61 19.85 -0.20
N ILE A 247 -19.66 19.23 -0.73
CA ILE A 247 -20.73 19.93 -1.46
C ILE A 247 -21.41 20.97 -0.57
N ALA A 248 -21.74 20.63 0.69
CA ALA A 248 -22.35 21.58 1.61
C ALA A 248 -21.45 22.79 1.88
N GLN A 249 -20.14 22.58 2.04
CA GLN A 249 -19.16 23.66 2.21
C GLN A 249 -19.04 24.54 0.96
N LEU A 250 -19.03 23.92 -0.24
CA LEU A 250 -19.00 24.65 -1.50
C LEU A 250 -20.25 25.51 -1.68
N LYS A 251 -21.43 24.98 -1.36
CA LYS A 251 -22.70 25.72 -1.42
C LYS A 251 -22.72 26.91 -0.47
N ALA A 252 -22.29 26.73 0.79
CA ALA A 252 -22.17 27.84 1.74
C ALA A 252 -21.16 28.91 1.24
N SER A 253 -20.05 28.47 0.64
CA SER A 253 -19.07 29.41 0.08
C SER A 253 -19.57 30.15 -1.17
N ILE A 254 -20.48 29.56 -1.95
CA ILE A 254 -21.17 30.23 -3.06
C ILE A 254 -22.16 31.27 -2.50
N GLU A 255 -22.91 30.93 -1.45
CA GLU A 255 -23.85 31.87 -0.81
C GLU A 255 -23.14 33.12 -0.28
N ASP A 256 -21.98 32.95 0.37
CA ASP A 256 -21.11 34.05 0.80
C ASP A 256 -20.64 34.93 -0.38
N ASP A 257 -20.25 34.31 -1.49
CA ASP A 257 -19.76 35.00 -2.69
C ASP A 257 -20.89 35.77 -3.39
N GLU A 258 -22.08 35.18 -3.50
CA GLU A 258 -23.28 35.84 -4.02
C GLU A 258 -23.67 37.05 -3.16
N SER A 259 -23.55 36.93 -1.83
CA SER A 259 -23.77 38.08 -0.93
C SER A 259 -22.75 39.19 -1.17
N ARG A 260 -21.46 38.86 -1.33
CA ARG A 260 -20.41 39.86 -1.64
C ARG A 260 -20.65 40.52 -2.99
N LYS A 261 -21.00 39.73 -4.00
CA LYS A 261 -21.35 40.22 -5.34
C LYS A 261 -22.52 41.19 -5.29
N ALA A 262 -23.57 40.89 -4.52
CA ALA A 262 -24.71 41.78 -4.35
C ALA A 262 -24.32 43.11 -3.69
N SER A 263 -23.44 43.08 -2.68
CA SER A 263 -22.90 44.30 -2.05
C SER A 263 -22.09 45.15 -3.06
N LEU A 264 -21.15 44.55 -3.78
CA LEU A 264 -20.35 45.25 -4.81
C LEU A 264 -21.21 45.79 -5.96
N SER A 265 -22.27 45.06 -6.34
CA SER A 265 -23.22 45.51 -7.37
C SER A 265 -24.02 46.72 -6.90
N THR A 266 -24.33 46.80 -5.60
CA THR A 266 -25.00 47.96 -5.00
C THR A 266 -24.04 49.16 -4.92
N GLU A 267 -22.80 48.94 -4.49
CA GLU A 267 -21.78 49.98 -4.36
C GLU A 267 -21.40 50.60 -5.72
N SER A 268 -21.42 49.80 -6.79
CA SER A 268 -21.18 50.24 -8.18
C SER A 268 -22.01 51.48 -8.58
N GLN A 269 -23.19 51.69 -7.99
CA GLN A 269 -24.06 52.83 -8.30
C GLN A 269 -23.47 54.18 -7.88
N TYR A 270 -22.47 54.17 -6.99
CA TYR A 270 -21.85 55.36 -6.43
C TYR A 270 -20.39 55.55 -6.89
N LEU A 271 -19.83 54.59 -7.63
CA LEU A 271 -18.44 54.60 -8.10
C LEU A 271 -18.32 55.15 -9.52
N THR A 272 -17.18 55.75 -9.85
CA THR A 272 -16.87 56.28 -11.19
C THR A 272 -15.40 56.11 -11.52
N GLY A 273 -15.04 56.10 -12.81
CA GLY A 273 -13.64 56.01 -13.24
C GLY A 273 -12.98 54.71 -12.79
N ASP A 274 -11.73 54.81 -12.32
CA ASP A 274 -10.89 53.67 -11.94
C ASP A 274 -11.53 52.79 -10.83
N ASP A 275 -12.24 53.41 -9.87
CA ASP A 275 -12.89 52.68 -8.78
C ASP A 275 -14.04 51.79 -9.29
N LEU A 276 -14.79 52.26 -10.29
CA LEU A 276 -15.86 51.47 -10.92
C LEU A 276 -15.27 50.30 -11.71
N GLU A 277 -14.17 50.53 -12.43
CA GLU A 277 -13.48 49.47 -13.17
C GLU A 277 -12.92 48.39 -12.24
N ALA A 278 -12.29 48.79 -11.12
CA ALA A 278 -11.80 47.86 -10.10
C ALA A 278 -12.94 47.01 -9.52
N ASN A 279 -14.07 47.63 -9.16
CA ASN A 279 -15.23 46.94 -8.61
C ASN A 279 -15.84 45.94 -9.62
N GLN A 280 -15.93 46.30 -10.90
CA GLN A 280 -16.39 45.39 -11.96
C GLN A 280 -15.46 44.17 -12.11
N LYS A 281 -14.15 44.38 -11.99
CA LYS A 281 -13.17 43.29 -12.01
C LYS A 281 -13.32 42.35 -10.81
N ASP A 282 -13.60 42.89 -9.63
CA ASP A 282 -13.85 42.08 -8.43
C ASP A 282 -15.13 41.24 -8.58
N ILE A 283 -16.21 41.82 -9.13
CA ILE A 283 -17.44 41.07 -9.47
C ILE A 283 -17.14 39.93 -10.45
N ALA A 284 -16.39 40.20 -11.52
CA ALA A 284 -16.03 39.18 -12.51
C ALA A 284 -15.16 38.06 -11.89
N SER A 285 -14.27 38.40 -10.95
CA SER A 285 -13.47 37.44 -10.19
C SER A 285 -14.36 36.54 -9.32
N ILE A 286 -15.36 37.11 -8.65
CA ILE A 286 -16.34 36.36 -7.87
C ILE A 286 -17.16 35.42 -8.76
N ASP A 287 -17.61 35.87 -9.92
CA ASP A 287 -18.35 35.03 -10.88
C ASP A 287 -17.54 33.81 -11.33
N SER A 288 -16.26 34.01 -11.66
CA SER A 288 -15.33 32.92 -12.01
C SER A 288 -15.14 31.92 -10.85
N ASN A 289 -15.06 32.42 -9.61
CA ASN A 289 -14.95 31.58 -8.42
C ASN A 289 -16.22 30.74 -8.20
N ILE A 290 -17.41 31.34 -8.37
CA ILE A 290 -18.70 30.64 -8.28
C ILE A 290 -18.79 29.55 -9.35
N GLU A 291 -18.42 29.85 -10.60
CA GLU A 291 -18.42 28.86 -11.69
C GLU A 291 -17.49 27.67 -11.38
N THR A 292 -16.28 27.94 -10.88
CA THR A 292 -15.32 26.90 -10.51
C THR A 292 -15.84 26.01 -9.37
N LYS A 293 -16.51 26.61 -8.37
CA LYS A 293 -17.16 25.86 -7.28
C LYS A 293 -18.32 25.02 -7.79
N ASN A 294 -19.13 25.54 -8.71
CA ASN A 294 -20.23 24.78 -9.33
C ASN A 294 -19.73 23.56 -10.12
N ARG A 295 -18.67 23.70 -10.92
CA ARG A 295 -18.03 22.55 -11.62
C ARG A 295 -17.49 21.51 -10.63
N SER A 296 -16.98 21.95 -9.49
CA SER A 296 -16.52 21.05 -8.42
C SER A 296 -17.69 20.30 -7.76
N ILE A 297 -18.84 20.95 -7.56
CA ILE A 297 -20.08 20.32 -7.08
C ILE A 297 -20.57 19.27 -8.09
N GLU A 298 -20.60 19.60 -9.38
CA GLU A 298 -21.00 18.67 -10.45
C GLU A 298 -20.10 17.41 -10.47
N THR A 299 -18.78 17.61 -10.41
CA THR A 299 -17.82 16.50 -10.32
C THR A 299 -18.06 15.63 -9.07
N ALA A 300 -18.35 16.25 -7.93
CA ALA A 300 -18.66 15.53 -6.70
C ALA A 300 -19.96 14.73 -6.81
N ASN A 301 -21.00 15.27 -7.44
CA ASN A 301 -22.26 14.55 -7.69
C ASN A 301 -22.06 13.35 -8.63
N ASN A 302 -21.34 13.53 -9.74
CA ASN A 302 -21.01 12.42 -10.66
C ASN A 302 -20.22 11.31 -9.96
N ASN A 303 -19.33 11.67 -9.03
CA ASN A 303 -18.62 10.68 -8.22
C ASN A 303 -19.53 9.97 -7.20
N ILE A 304 -20.52 10.67 -6.62
CA ILE A 304 -21.52 10.05 -5.73
C ILE A 304 -22.35 9.02 -6.52
N GLU A 305 -22.81 9.37 -7.72
CA GLU A 305 -23.60 8.46 -8.58
C GLU A 305 -22.84 7.15 -8.86
N LYS A 306 -21.57 7.23 -9.26
CA LYS A 306 -20.70 6.05 -9.45
C LYS A 306 -20.56 5.20 -8.17
N LEU A 307 -20.47 5.84 -7.01
CA LEU A 307 -20.38 5.14 -5.71
C LEU A 307 -21.71 4.44 -5.35
N GLU A 308 -22.85 5.05 -5.68
CA GLU A 308 -24.19 4.47 -5.47
C GLU A 308 -24.44 3.27 -6.40
N GLU A 309 -24.00 3.34 -7.65
CA GLU A 309 -23.99 2.19 -8.57
C GLU A 309 -23.15 1.04 -8.02
N THR A 310 -21.96 1.35 -7.48
CA THR A 310 -21.08 0.36 -6.85
C THR A 310 -21.74 -0.28 -5.62
N LEU A 311 -22.41 0.51 -4.78
CA LEU A 311 -23.17 0.01 -3.63
C LEU A 311 -24.33 -0.90 -4.06
N THR A 312 -25.00 -0.56 -5.16
CA THR A 312 -26.07 -1.40 -5.73
C THR A 312 -25.54 -2.74 -6.21
N ALA A 313 -24.37 -2.76 -6.88
CA ALA A 313 -23.69 -3.99 -7.30
C ALA A 313 -23.25 -4.84 -6.10
N LEU A 314 -22.70 -4.21 -5.05
CA LEU A 314 -22.33 -4.88 -3.81
C LEU A 314 -23.54 -5.50 -3.10
N ALA A 315 -24.67 -4.79 -3.05
CA ALA A 315 -25.91 -5.30 -2.46
C ALA A 315 -26.42 -6.55 -3.20
N LYS A 316 -26.38 -6.55 -4.53
CA LYS A 316 -26.72 -7.74 -5.35
C LYS A 316 -25.77 -8.90 -5.05
N LYS A 317 -24.45 -8.66 -5.01
CA LYS A 317 -23.46 -9.69 -4.69
C LYS A 317 -23.65 -10.25 -3.29
N LYS A 318 -23.92 -9.40 -2.30
CA LYS A 318 -24.23 -9.80 -0.92
C LYS A 318 -25.46 -10.68 -0.82
N ALA A 319 -26.51 -10.38 -1.58
CA ALA A 319 -27.69 -11.22 -1.66
C ALA A 319 -27.33 -12.60 -2.25
N ALA A 320 -26.61 -12.62 -3.38
CA ALA A 320 -26.16 -13.85 -4.04
C ALA A 320 -25.28 -14.75 -3.15
N VAL A 321 -24.44 -14.15 -2.30
CA VAL A 321 -23.62 -14.91 -1.34
C VAL A 321 -24.49 -15.49 -0.21
N LYS A 322 -25.51 -14.76 0.24
CA LYS A 322 -26.41 -15.21 1.32
C LYS A 322 -27.39 -16.30 0.88
N ASP A 323 -27.88 -16.22 -0.36
CA ASP A 323 -28.83 -17.19 -0.91
C ASP A 323 -28.13 -18.40 -1.57
N GLY A 324 -26.80 -18.38 -1.67
CA GLY A 324 -25.98 -19.46 -2.21
C GLY A 324 -25.90 -19.50 -3.74
N THR A 325 -26.42 -18.49 -4.44
CA THR A 325 -26.34 -18.40 -5.91
C THR A 325 -25.01 -17.86 -6.41
N PHE A 326 -24.18 -17.28 -5.52
CA PHE A 326 -22.85 -16.83 -5.87
C PHE A 326 -21.90 -18.02 -6.14
N VAL A 327 -21.42 -18.11 -7.38
CA VAL A 327 -20.47 -19.15 -7.79
C VAL A 327 -19.05 -18.73 -7.40
N PHE A 328 -18.50 -19.38 -6.38
CA PHE A 328 -17.10 -19.23 -6.01
C PHE A 328 -16.21 -20.06 -6.93
N SER A 329 -15.01 -19.53 -7.21
CA SER A 329 -13.94 -20.32 -7.82
C SER A 329 -13.54 -21.49 -6.93
N ASN A 330 -13.07 -22.57 -7.55
CA ASN A 330 -12.51 -23.70 -6.81
C ASN A 330 -11.30 -23.26 -5.99
N PRO A 331 -11.09 -23.81 -4.79
CA PRO A 331 -9.86 -23.60 -4.04
C PRO A 331 -8.64 -24.02 -4.87
N ILE A 332 -7.57 -23.26 -4.75
CA ILE A 332 -6.30 -23.50 -5.43
C ILE A 332 -5.38 -24.19 -4.43
N GLU A 333 -4.87 -25.36 -4.82
CA GLU A 333 -3.95 -26.15 -3.99
C GLU A 333 -2.54 -25.54 -4.00
N THR A 334 -1.83 -25.76 -2.89
CA THR A 334 -0.45 -25.30 -2.73
C THR A 334 0.54 -26.20 -3.46
N ILE A 335 1.44 -25.58 -4.22
CA ILE A 335 2.56 -26.21 -4.91
C ILE A 335 3.82 -26.02 -4.04
N GLU A 336 4.67 -27.05 -3.96
CA GLU A 336 5.95 -26.93 -3.23
C GLU A 336 6.97 -26.19 -4.10
N MET A 337 7.72 -25.26 -3.51
CA MET A 337 8.83 -24.60 -4.20
C MET A 337 10.04 -25.55 -4.21
N ASP A 338 10.55 -25.86 -5.40
CA ASP A 338 11.76 -26.69 -5.60
C ASP A 338 13.05 -25.99 -5.13
#